data_AF-A0A4Q2Z4G8-F1
#
_entry.id   AF-A0A4Q2Z4G8-F1
#
_cell.length_a   1.000
_cell.length_b   1.000
_cell.length_c   1.000
_cell.angle_alpha   90.00
_cell.angle_beta   90.00
_cell.angle_gamma   90.00
#
_symmetry.space_group_name_H-M   'P 1'
#
loop_
_entity.id
_entity.type
_entity.pdbx_description
1 polymer ?
#
loop_
_entity_poly.entity_id
_entity_poly.type
_entity_poly.pdbx_seq_one_letter_code
_entity_poly.pdbx_strand_id
1 'polypeptide(L)' 'MIPRLLPLLLLSGPLVAQDGQQLYTLYCSACHGADGKGATGGTFPPLAGSPWIAGDADRAVKIVLHGLHGPVDV' A
#
# COMPACT_ATOMS: atom_id res chain seq x y z
N MET A 1 12.93 -24.88 40.61
CA MET A 1 13.15 -23.41 40.64
C MET A 1 13.11 -22.82 39.22
N ILE A 2 12.29 -23.37 38.30
CA ILE A 2 12.18 -22.94 36.90
C ILE A 2 10.74 -22.48 36.56
N PRO A 3 10.09 -21.56 37.30
CA PRO A 3 8.94 -20.85 36.76
C PRO A 3 9.41 -19.47 36.25
N ARG A 4 8.83 -19.00 35.12
CA ARG A 4 8.82 -17.58 34.65
C ARG A 4 9.57 -17.21 33.36
N LEU A 5 9.88 -18.14 32.44
CA LEU A 5 10.37 -17.76 31.10
C LEU A 5 9.32 -17.89 29.98
N LEU A 6 8.08 -18.26 30.31
CA LEU A 6 7.01 -18.52 29.34
C LEU A 6 5.89 -17.46 29.21
N PRO A 7 6.06 -16.12 29.36
CA PRO A 7 4.99 -15.23 28.93
C PRO A 7 5.34 -14.26 27.79
N LEU A 8 6.54 -14.30 27.19
CA LEU A 8 6.88 -13.30 26.17
C LEU A 8 6.36 -13.60 24.76
N LEU A 9 6.00 -14.86 24.45
CA LEU A 9 5.44 -15.21 23.14
C LEU A 9 3.95 -14.82 22.97
N LEU A 10 3.26 -14.40 24.03
CA LEU A 10 1.82 -14.08 24.01
C LEU A 10 1.52 -12.59 23.82
N LEU A 11 2.54 -11.72 23.76
CA LEU A 11 2.35 -10.28 23.48
C LEU A 11 2.36 -9.93 21.99
N SER A 12 2.67 -10.89 21.12
CA SER A 12 2.54 -10.73 19.66
C SER A 12 1.10 -11.04 19.25
N GLY A 13 0.17 -10.15 19.61
CA GLY A 13 -1.18 -10.20 19.02
C GLY A 13 -1.06 -10.20 17.48
N PRO A 14 -2.03 -10.79 16.74
CA PRO A 14 -1.98 -10.76 15.30
C PRO A 14 -1.89 -9.30 14.86
N LEU A 15 -0.86 -8.96 14.08
CA LEU A 15 -0.79 -7.68 13.41
C LEU A 15 -1.98 -7.65 12.45
N VAL A 16 -3.11 -7.11 12.91
CA VAL A 16 -4.28 -6.93 12.06
C VAL A 16 -3.88 -5.88 11.05
N ALA A 17 -3.49 -6.33 9.86
CA ALA A 17 -3.24 -5.45 8.74
C ALA A 17 -4.52 -4.63 8.51
N GLN A 18 -4.36 -3.32 8.38
CA GLN A 18 -5.48 -2.44 8.02
C GLN A 18 -6.08 -2.91 6.69
N ASP A 19 -7.38 -2.72 6.51
CA ASP A 19 -8.05 -3.05 5.26
C ASP A 19 -7.55 -2.13 4.15
N GLY A 20 -6.69 -2.67 3.28
CA GLY A 20 -6.12 -1.95 2.16
C GLY A 20 -7.16 -1.44 1.17
N GLN A 21 -8.29 -2.12 1.01
CA GLN A 21 -9.38 -1.67 0.14
C GLN A 21 -10.07 -0.43 0.70
N GLN A 22 -10.33 -0.41 2.01
CA GLN A 22 -10.91 0.75 2.69
C GLN A 22 -9.95 1.96 2.59
N LEU A 23 -8.67 1.75 2.88
CA LEU A 23 -7.65 2.81 2.77
C LEU A 23 -7.53 3.32 1.32
N TYR A 24 -7.50 2.42 0.33
CA TYR A 24 -7.46 2.79 -1.08
C TYR A 24 -8.65 3.67 -1.46
N THR A 25 -9.85 3.27 -1.02
CA THR A 25 -11.09 4.03 -1.27
C THR A 25 -10.99 5.44 -0.69
N LEU A 26 -10.51 5.58 0.55
CA LEU A 26 -10.43 6.86 1.25
C LEU A 26 -9.35 7.80 0.69
N TYR A 27 -8.19 7.27 0.29
CA TYR A 27 -7.01 8.09 0.03
C TYR A 27 -6.53 8.08 -1.42
N CYS A 28 -6.87 7.05 -2.21
CA CYS A 28 -6.27 6.84 -3.53
C CYS A 28 -7.29 6.95 -4.67
N SER A 29 -8.52 6.46 -4.45
CA SER A 29 -9.53 6.28 -5.48
C SER A 29 -9.98 7.57 -6.16
N ALA A 30 -9.88 8.70 -5.47
CA ALA A 30 -10.26 10.01 -6.01
C ALA A 30 -9.41 10.41 -7.24
N CYS A 31 -8.16 9.95 -7.30
CA CYS A 31 -7.25 10.21 -8.42
C CYS A 31 -7.07 8.98 -9.31
N HIS A 32 -6.86 7.80 -8.71
CA HIS A 32 -6.54 6.58 -9.45
C HIS A 32 -7.77 5.77 -9.88
N GLY A 33 -8.97 6.27 -9.59
CA GLY A 33 -10.23 5.60 -9.91
C GLY A 33 -10.55 4.46 -8.94
N ALA A 34 -11.83 4.11 -8.86
CA ALA A 34 -12.30 3.02 -8.00
C ALA A 34 -11.75 1.64 -8.41
N ASP A 35 -11.45 1.45 -9.69
CA ASP A 35 -10.86 0.23 -10.25
C ASP A 35 -9.35 0.32 -10.50
N GLY A 36 -8.71 1.42 -10.09
CA GLY A 36 -7.27 1.61 -10.23
C GLY A 36 -6.79 1.88 -11.65
N LYS A 37 -7.68 2.17 -12.61
CA LYS A 37 -7.28 2.44 -14.01
C LYS A 37 -6.84 3.88 -14.27
N GLY A 38 -6.78 4.72 -13.25
CA GLY A 38 -6.44 6.13 -13.39
C GLY A 38 -7.61 6.98 -13.87
N ALA A 39 -7.31 8.21 -14.28
CA ALA A 39 -8.29 9.13 -14.84
C ALA A 39 -8.13 9.28 -16.35
N THR A 40 -9.24 9.59 -17.02
CA THR A 40 -9.28 9.88 -18.45
C THR A 40 -8.31 11.00 -18.81
N GLY A 41 -7.50 10.82 -19.85
CA GLY A 41 -6.52 11.82 -20.29
C GLY A 41 -5.14 11.69 -19.65
N GLY A 42 -4.88 10.68 -18.83
CA GLY A 42 -3.52 10.33 -18.38
C GLY A 42 -2.96 11.21 -17.26
N THR A 43 -3.74 12.14 -16.73
CA THR A 43 -3.35 13.01 -15.60
C THR A 43 -3.04 12.23 -14.33
N PHE A 44 -3.76 11.13 -14.09
CA PHE A 44 -3.50 10.21 -12.99
C PHE A 44 -3.25 8.81 -13.56
N PRO A 45 -2.05 8.23 -13.35
CA PRO A 45 -1.67 6.97 -13.97
C PRO A 45 -2.46 5.79 -13.39
N PRO A 46 -2.62 4.70 -14.15
CA PRO A 46 -3.18 3.47 -13.63
C PRO A 46 -2.26 2.85 -12.57
N LEU A 47 -2.86 2.29 -11.52
CA LEU A 47 -2.20 1.42 -10.54
C LEU A 47 -2.48 -0.05 -10.85
N ALA A 48 -3.66 -0.35 -11.40
CA ALA A 48 -4.04 -1.69 -11.84
C ALA A 48 -3.09 -2.19 -12.94
N GLY A 49 -2.35 -3.26 -12.65
CA GLY A 49 -1.39 -3.84 -13.60
C GLY A 49 -0.11 -3.01 -13.81
N SER A 50 0.07 -1.90 -13.08
CA SER A 50 1.22 -1.03 -13.26
C SER A 50 2.53 -1.72 -12.82
N PRO A 51 3.61 -1.70 -13.62
CA PRO A 51 4.91 -2.24 -13.22
C PRO A 51 5.55 -1.45 -12.06
N TRP A 52 5.07 -0.23 -11.80
CA TRP A 52 5.54 0.60 -10.69
C TRP A 52 5.03 0.09 -9.34
N ILE A 53 3.84 -0.53 -9.33
CA ILE A 53 3.20 -1.09 -8.14
C ILE A 53 3.41 -2.60 -8.06
N ALA A 54 3.43 -3.29 -9.20
CA ALA A 54 3.70 -4.71 -9.26
C ALA A 54 5.14 -5.02 -8.79
N GLY A 55 5.28 -6.05 -7.96
CA GLY A 55 6.57 -6.49 -7.44
C GLY A 55 6.84 -6.00 -6.01
N ASP A 56 7.90 -5.23 -5.84
CA ASP A 56 8.41 -4.82 -4.53
C ASP A 56 7.55 -3.71 -3.88
N ALA A 57 6.93 -4.04 -2.76
CA ALA A 57 6.10 -3.13 -1.98
C ALA A 57 6.90 -1.93 -1.44
N ASP A 58 8.21 -2.05 -1.22
CA ASP A 58 9.05 -0.95 -0.72
C ASP A 58 9.03 0.26 -1.66
N ARG A 59 8.89 0.04 -2.96
CA ARG A 59 8.78 1.14 -3.93
C ARG A 59 7.48 1.92 -3.71
N ALA A 60 6.36 1.22 -3.63
CA ALA A 60 5.06 1.84 -3.40
C ALA A 60 5.02 2.60 -2.07
N VAL A 61 5.58 2.01 -1.00
CA VAL A 61 5.70 2.67 0.30
C VAL A 61 6.52 3.96 0.21
N LYS A 62 7.68 3.92 -0.47
CA LYS A 62 8.52 5.12 -0.64
C LYS A 62 7.81 6.22 -1.44
N ILE A 63 7.05 5.85 -2.47
CA ILE A 63 6.26 6.81 -3.26
C ILE A 63 5.18 7.48 -2.40
N VAL A 64 4.47 6.73 -1.57
CA VAL A 64 3.46 7.30 -0.66
C VAL A 64 4.09 8.26 0.35
N LEU A 65 5.27 7.92 0.88
CA LEU A 65 5.94 8.71 1.92
C LEU A 65 6.66 9.95 1.39
N HIS A 66 7.15 9.93 0.14
CA HIS A 66 8.03 10.98 -0.39
C HIS A 66 7.52 11.62 -1.69
N GLY A 67 6.42 11.12 -2.25
CA GLY A 67 5.95 11.50 -3.57
C GLY A 67 6.76 10.88 -4.72
N LEU A 68 6.28 11.10 -5.94
CA LEU A 68 6.95 10.73 -7.18
C LEU A 68 6.83 11.89 -8.16
N HIS A 69 7.96 12.34 -8.70
CA HIS A 69 8.01 13.38 -9.72
C HIS A 69 8.74 12.86 -10.96
N GLY A 70 8.34 13.35 -12.13
CA GLY A 70 8.94 12.97 -13.42
C GLY A 70 8.07 11.99 -14.21
N PRO A 71 8.59 11.49 -15.34
CA PRO A 71 7.85 10.59 -16.21
C PRO A 71 7.61 9.23 -15.55
N VAL A 72 6.46 8.63 -15.84
CA VAL A 72 6.03 7.31 -15.37
C VAL A 72 5.58 6.49 -16.57
N ASP A 73 6.10 5.28 -16.70
CA ASP A 73 5.65 4.33 -17.72
C ASP A 73 4.29 3.75 -17.33
N VAL A 74 3.29 3.89 -18.22
CA VAL A 74 1.89 3.49 -17.98
C VAL A 74 1.44 2.37 -18.91
#